data_AF-A0A7K7YST4-F1
#
_entry.id   AF-A0A7K7YST4-F1
#
_cell.length_a   1.000
_cell.length_b   1.000
_cell.length_c   1.000
_cell.angle_alpha   90.00
_cell.angle_beta   90.00
_cell.angle_gamma   90.00
#
_symmetry.space_group_name_H-M   'P 1'
#
loop_
_entity.id
_entity.type
_entity.pdbx_description
1 polymer ?
#
loop_
_entity_poly.entity_id
_entity_poly.type
_entity_poly.pdbx_seq_one_letter_code
_entity_poly.pdbx_strand_id
1 'polypeptide(L)'
;RVFSPEVDCVSGKVFFRAAAGPGELRKLRSGERLFLLLKRHSPLPVSGNRGKMLCEIKNLIIEEPKYWLDIISVWRKLHGHERKTDGISQENALALKRKSEEETSTASKRQKMEQVRAILSEKCQVEAGETCVVPERMSNQECWIESKTSSEFPSKGSGENPTVNEELSFSFRVSCRCSGAIGKILTSQEIGRAIGIALVKQCGWRADLRDPDLEIFVHLNDIHSVVGIPLFRLPLANREYIKTAGLRSTVAWAMASLAEISAGALVLDPMCGLGTILLEAAKEWPEACYWGADISDSQLEGADGNITTAGLMDKIELLKASVKALPLPSESFDSVISDIPFGKKFKTTNDAQLLPDILQEMERVLRVGGTLVLLLSPELRRRVDGLTRCAGGDSAEASAGSDTAAAPAQAPSVDGNSSSSSAQGGGESVLSKHFRSLMPEGVYAVGLGRTDAFIHKYRKVSAAGN
;
A
#
# COMPACT_ATOMS: atom_id res chain seq x y z
N ARG A 1 0.23 -8.56 -24.85
CA ARG A 1 -1.02 -8.03 -24.26
C ARG A 1 -1.82 -9.21 -23.72
N VAL A 2 -2.03 -9.29 -22.41
CA VAL A 2 -2.60 -10.47 -21.71
C VAL A 2 -4.14 -10.43 -21.65
N PHE A 3 -4.74 -9.29 -21.96
CA PHE A 3 -6.17 -9.02 -21.76
C PHE A 3 -6.97 -9.08 -23.07
N SER A 4 -8.22 -9.55 -22.97
CA SER A 4 -9.25 -9.29 -23.97
C SER A 4 -9.71 -7.81 -23.88
N PRO A 5 -10.37 -7.25 -24.92
CA PRO A 5 -10.79 -5.83 -24.91
C PRO A 5 -11.89 -5.49 -23.89
N GLU A 6 -12.55 -6.48 -23.29
CA GLU A 6 -13.58 -6.29 -22.26
C GLU A 6 -12.95 -6.27 -20.86
N VAL A 7 -12.54 -5.08 -20.41
CA VAL A 7 -12.05 -4.83 -19.05
C VAL A 7 -13.06 -3.95 -18.33
N ASP A 8 -13.59 -4.44 -17.22
CA ASP A 8 -14.47 -3.68 -16.33
C ASP A 8 -13.72 -3.27 -15.06
N CYS A 9 -13.55 -1.96 -14.90
CA CYS A 9 -12.84 -1.34 -13.79
C CYS A 9 -13.83 -0.79 -12.77
N VAL A 10 -13.84 -1.37 -11.58
CA VAL A 10 -14.63 -0.92 -10.44
C VAL A 10 -13.66 -0.46 -9.35
N SER A 11 -14.08 0.43 -8.45
CA SER A 11 -13.21 0.97 -7.38
C SER A 11 -12.37 -0.12 -6.69
N GLY A 12 -11.06 -0.11 -6.98
CA GLY A 12 -10.05 -1.05 -6.45
C GLY A 12 -10.10 -2.49 -6.99
N LYS A 13 -10.85 -2.79 -8.06
CA LYS A 13 -10.90 -4.11 -8.70
C LYS A 13 -11.01 -4.01 -10.22
N VAL A 14 -10.34 -4.94 -10.89
CA VAL A 14 -10.41 -5.08 -12.35
C VAL A 14 -10.95 -6.45 -12.66
N PHE A 15 -12.02 -6.51 -13.45
CA PHE A 15 -12.59 -7.74 -13.97
C PHE A 15 -12.24 -7.83 -15.45
N PHE A 16 -11.68 -8.96 -15.86
CA PHE A 16 -11.27 -9.16 -17.24
C PHE A 16 -11.37 -10.64 -17.60
N ARG A 17 -11.46 -10.93 -18.90
CA ARG A 17 -11.25 -12.27 -19.44
C ARG A 17 -9.83 -12.37 -19.99
N ALA A 18 -9.20 -13.52 -19.79
CA ALA A 18 -7.87 -13.82 -20.30
C ALA A 18 -7.85 -15.22 -20.91
N ALA A 19 -7.20 -15.34 -22.07
CA ALA A 19 -6.88 -16.64 -22.68
C ALA A 19 -5.51 -17.17 -22.23
N ALA A 20 -4.80 -16.41 -21.39
CA ALA A 20 -3.45 -16.69 -20.90
C ALA A 20 -3.45 -17.78 -19.81
N GLY A 21 -2.42 -18.62 -19.81
CA GLY A 21 -2.21 -19.63 -18.78
C GLY A 21 -1.73 -19.04 -17.44
N PRO A 22 -1.77 -19.80 -16.33
CA PRO A 22 -1.34 -19.32 -15.00
C PRO A 22 0.08 -18.73 -14.98
N GLY A 23 1.03 -19.33 -15.72
CA GLY A 23 2.42 -18.84 -15.78
C GLY A 23 2.55 -17.44 -16.41
N GLU A 24 1.72 -17.12 -17.41
CA GLU A 24 1.69 -15.77 -17.99
C GLU A 24 0.97 -14.78 -17.08
N LEU A 25 -0.14 -15.21 -16.45
CA LEU A 25 -0.89 -14.40 -15.49
C LEU A 25 -0.05 -14.05 -14.26
N ARG A 26 0.89 -14.91 -13.86
CA ARG A 26 1.86 -14.66 -12.77
C ARG A 26 2.81 -13.50 -13.09
N LYS A 27 3.03 -13.18 -14.38
CA LYS A 27 3.88 -12.06 -14.81
C LYS A 27 3.20 -10.70 -14.67
N LEU A 28 1.88 -10.65 -14.38
CA LEU A 28 1.17 -9.39 -14.20
C LEU A 28 1.78 -8.57 -13.04
N ARG A 29 2.25 -7.37 -13.36
CA ARG A 29 2.92 -6.48 -12.41
C ARG A 29 1.98 -5.49 -11.72
N SER A 30 0.90 -5.11 -12.40
CA SER A 30 -0.09 -4.13 -11.94
C SER A 30 -1.12 -4.66 -10.94
N GLY A 31 -1.23 -5.99 -10.81
CA GLY A 31 -2.22 -6.64 -9.96
C GLY A 31 -1.67 -7.01 -8.59
N GLU A 32 -2.48 -6.86 -7.53
CA GLU A 32 -2.11 -7.29 -6.18
C GLU A 32 -2.32 -8.79 -5.98
N ARG A 33 -3.55 -9.25 -6.21
CA ARG A 33 -3.96 -10.64 -6.11
C ARG A 33 -4.88 -10.94 -7.28
N LEU A 34 -4.72 -12.11 -7.85
CA LEU A 34 -5.54 -12.57 -8.94
C LEU A 34 -6.51 -13.65 -8.45
N PHE A 35 -7.76 -13.57 -8.90
CA PHE A 35 -8.82 -14.48 -8.52
C PHE A 35 -9.50 -15.02 -9.78
N LEU A 36 -9.77 -16.32 -9.80
CA LEU A 36 -10.75 -16.90 -10.69
C LEU A 36 -12.13 -16.45 -10.20
N LEU A 37 -12.80 -15.60 -10.98
CA LEU A 37 -14.13 -15.10 -10.65
C LEU A 37 -15.15 -16.23 -10.84
N LEU A 38 -15.90 -16.54 -9.79
CA LEU A 38 -16.99 -17.52 -9.83
C LEU A 38 -18.33 -16.82 -10.02
N LYS A 39 -18.62 -15.87 -9.13
CA LYS A 39 -19.88 -15.13 -9.15
C LYS A 39 -19.63 -13.66 -8.90
N ARG A 40 -20.41 -12.83 -9.59
CA ARG A 40 -20.49 -11.39 -9.39
C ARG A 40 -21.95 -10.98 -9.36
N HIS A 41 -22.35 -10.33 -8.28
CA HIS A 41 -23.69 -9.81 -8.08
C HIS A 41 -23.64 -8.33 -7.67
N SER A 42 -24.77 -7.66 -7.80
CA SER A 42 -25.01 -6.36 -7.18
C SER A 42 -24.82 -6.44 -5.65
N PRO A 43 -24.68 -5.29 -4.96
CA PRO A 43 -24.65 -5.26 -3.49
C PRO A 43 -25.84 -6.02 -2.90
N LEU A 44 -25.58 -6.83 -1.87
CA LEU A 44 -26.67 -7.51 -1.16
C LEU A 44 -27.50 -6.48 -0.38
N PRO A 45 -28.83 -6.64 -0.35
CA PRO A 45 -29.69 -5.72 0.40
C PRO A 45 -29.37 -5.81 1.88
N VAL A 46 -29.15 -4.66 2.51
CA VAL A 46 -28.89 -4.60 3.94
C VAL A 46 -30.22 -4.55 4.67
N SER A 47 -30.46 -5.55 5.53
CA SER A 47 -31.64 -5.60 6.40
C SER A 47 -31.22 -5.52 7.88
N GLY A 48 -32.11 -5.06 8.76
CA GLY A 48 -31.83 -5.05 10.21
C GLY A 48 -31.73 -6.46 10.82
N ASN A 49 -32.18 -7.50 10.10
CA ASN A 49 -32.17 -8.88 10.58
C ASN A 49 -30.87 -9.59 10.16
N ARG A 50 -29.96 -9.76 11.12
CA ARG A 50 -28.68 -10.48 10.96
C ARG A 50 -28.84 -11.88 10.35
N GLY A 51 -29.86 -12.63 10.79
CA GLY A 51 -30.12 -13.99 10.33
C GLY A 51 -30.54 -14.04 8.87
N LYS A 52 -31.42 -13.12 8.45
CA LYS A 52 -31.82 -12.98 7.05
C LYS A 52 -30.63 -12.67 6.14
N MET A 53 -29.79 -11.71 6.54
CA MET A 53 -28.58 -11.36 5.79
C MET A 53 -27.62 -12.56 5.65
N LEU A 54 -27.39 -13.32 6.73
CA LEU A 54 -26.54 -14.50 6.67
C LEU A 54 -27.12 -15.60 5.77
N CYS A 55 -28.45 -15.77 5.72
CA CYS A 55 -29.07 -16.68 4.77
C CYS A 55 -28.87 -16.23 3.31
N GLU A 56 -29.08 -14.95 3.01
CA GLU A 56 -28.84 -14.41 1.66
C GLU A 56 -27.37 -14.58 1.23
N ILE A 57 -26.42 -14.30 2.13
CA ILE A 57 -24.99 -14.49 1.86
C ILE A 57 -24.63 -15.97 1.65
N LYS A 58 -25.23 -16.89 2.40
CA LYS A 58 -25.05 -18.33 2.19
C LYS A 58 -25.55 -18.75 0.82
N ASN A 59 -26.74 -18.30 0.44
CA ASN A 59 -27.39 -18.65 -0.81
C ASN A 59 -26.55 -18.26 -2.03
N LEU A 60 -25.86 -17.11 -1.97
CA LEU A 60 -24.88 -16.68 -2.98
C LEU A 60 -23.89 -17.79 -3.39
N ILE A 61 -23.50 -18.64 -2.45
CA ILE A 61 -22.46 -19.67 -2.62
C ILE A 61 -23.07 -21.05 -2.87
N ILE A 62 -24.28 -21.30 -2.36
CA ILE A 62 -24.83 -22.63 -2.13
C ILE A 62 -25.89 -23.06 -3.14
N GLU A 63 -26.55 -22.11 -3.81
CA GLU A 63 -27.73 -22.39 -4.63
C GLU A 63 -27.56 -23.52 -5.67
N GLU A 64 -26.33 -23.83 -6.11
CA GLU A 64 -26.07 -24.87 -7.11
C GLU A 64 -24.92 -25.81 -6.69
N PRO A 65 -25.19 -27.00 -6.09
CA PRO A 65 -24.15 -27.92 -5.65
C PRO A 65 -23.31 -28.52 -6.79
N LYS A 66 -23.92 -28.79 -7.95
CA LYS A 66 -23.22 -29.35 -9.13
C LYS A 66 -22.17 -28.40 -9.68
N TYR A 67 -22.41 -27.10 -9.58
CA TYR A 67 -21.50 -26.04 -9.99
C TYR A 67 -20.12 -26.13 -9.30
N TRP A 68 -20.07 -26.60 -8.04
CA TRP A 68 -18.80 -26.75 -7.31
C TRP A 68 -17.91 -27.86 -7.85
N LEU A 69 -18.47 -28.93 -8.41
CA LEU A 69 -17.68 -30.00 -9.04
C LEU A 69 -16.99 -29.50 -10.31
N ASP A 70 -17.71 -28.72 -11.12
CA ASP A 70 -17.15 -28.09 -12.32
C ASP A 70 -16.07 -27.07 -11.97
N ILE A 71 -16.30 -26.23 -10.95
CA ILE A 71 -15.31 -25.29 -10.44
C ILE A 71 -14.04 -26.01 -9.98
N ILE A 72 -14.18 -27.07 -9.19
CA ILE A 72 -13.03 -27.83 -8.70
C ILE A 72 -12.29 -28.48 -9.87
N SER A 73 -12.99 -28.99 -10.87
CA SER A 73 -12.38 -29.53 -12.09
C SER A 73 -11.56 -28.48 -12.84
N VAL A 74 -12.10 -27.27 -13.03
CA VAL A 74 -11.38 -26.14 -13.65
C VAL A 74 -10.18 -25.72 -12.81
N TRP A 75 -10.37 -25.56 -11.49
CA TRP A 75 -9.29 -25.19 -10.57
C TRP A 75 -8.16 -26.23 -10.54
N ARG A 76 -8.50 -27.52 -10.49
CA ARG A 76 -7.52 -28.62 -10.56
C ARG A 76 -6.78 -28.64 -11.89
N LYS A 77 -7.43 -28.34 -13.01
CA LYS A 77 -6.73 -28.22 -14.31
C LYS A 77 -5.73 -27.08 -14.31
N LEU A 78 -6.08 -25.95 -13.70
CA LEU A 78 -5.18 -24.80 -13.59
C LEU A 78 -3.97 -25.07 -12.68
N HIS A 79 -4.14 -25.78 -11.56
CA HIS A 79 -3.07 -26.07 -10.60
C HIS A 79 -2.32 -27.40 -10.88
N GLY A 80 -2.96 -28.37 -11.52
CA GLY A 80 -2.37 -29.66 -11.86
C GLY A 80 -1.24 -29.58 -12.90
N HIS A 81 -1.15 -28.45 -13.61
CA HIS A 81 -0.05 -28.16 -14.53
C HIS A 81 1.20 -27.60 -13.84
N GLU A 82 1.10 -27.00 -12.65
CA GLU A 82 2.25 -26.47 -11.91
C GLU A 82 3.11 -27.61 -11.31
N ARG A 83 2.49 -28.66 -10.78
CA ARG A 83 3.21 -29.82 -10.19
C ARG A 83 4.13 -30.59 -11.16
N LYS A 84 3.97 -30.42 -12.48
CA LYS A 84 4.84 -31.09 -13.48
C LYS A 84 6.09 -30.29 -13.85
N THR A 85 6.16 -29.00 -13.50
CA THR A 85 7.29 -28.12 -13.84
C THR A 85 8.24 -27.84 -12.68
N ASP A 86 7.89 -28.23 -11.45
CA ASP A 86 8.75 -28.02 -10.26
C ASP A 86 9.78 -29.15 -10.05
N GLY A 87 10.31 -29.70 -11.15
CA GLY A 87 11.53 -30.48 -11.14
C GLY A 87 12.72 -29.54 -11.31
N ILE A 88 13.16 -28.93 -10.21
CA ILE A 88 14.33 -28.06 -9.98
C ILE A 88 13.91 -26.74 -9.31
N SER A 89 13.53 -26.83 -8.04
CA SER A 89 14.03 -25.97 -6.97
C SER A 89 13.48 -26.54 -5.66
N GLN A 90 14.37 -26.85 -4.71
CA GLN A 90 13.96 -27.22 -3.37
C GLN A 90 13.19 -26.03 -2.77
N GLU A 91 11.87 -26.17 -2.66
CA GLU A 91 11.07 -25.36 -1.76
C GLU A 91 11.70 -25.50 -0.36
N ASN A 92 12.32 -24.43 0.10
CA ASN A 92 12.78 -24.30 1.47
C ASN A 92 11.55 -24.37 2.39
N ALA A 93 11.24 -25.58 2.83
CA ALA A 93 10.23 -25.92 3.82
C ALA A 93 10.63 -25.45 5.22
N LEU A 94 11.05 -24.19 5.39
CA LEU A 94 11.30 -23.54 6.67
C LEU A 94 11.06 -22.02 6.54
N ALA A 95 9.81 -21.60 6.34
CA ALA A 95 9.41 -20.22 6.55
C ALA A 95 7.99 -20.09 7.11
N LEU A 96 7.95 -19.84 8.42
CA LEU A 96 6.89 -19.22 9.22
C LEU A 96 5.45 -19.74 9.05
N LYS A 97 5.08 -20.62 10.00
CA LYS A 97 3.74 -20.73 10.59
C LYS A 97 3.10 -19.33 10.70
N ARG A 98 1.93 -19.14 10.08
CA ARG A 98 1.06 -17.97 10.30
C ARG A 98 0.87 -17.76 11.80
N LYS A 99 1.50 -16.73 12.37
CA LYS A 99 1.03 -16.10 13.59
C LYS A 99 -0.15 -15.21 13.20
N SER A 100 -1.18 -15.26 14.05
CA SER A 100 -2.32 -14.33 14.06
C SER A 100 -1.86 -12.90 13.77
N GLU A 101 -2.30 -12.34 12.65
CA GLU A 101 -2.21 -10.91 12.37
C GLU A 101 -3.29 -10.17 13.17
N GLU A 102 -3.08 -10.09 14.48
CA GLU A 102 -3.77 -9.11 15.32
C GLU A 102 -3.01 -8.87 16.64
N GLU A 103 -1.68 -8.70 16.61
CA GLU A 103 -0.93 -8.31 17.84
C GLU A 103 0.48 -7.73 17.65
N THR A 104 0.88 -7.30 16.45
CA THR A 104 2.24 -6.74 16.21
C THR A 104 2.37 -5.25 16.54
N SER A 105 1.35 -4.61 17.13
CA SER A 105 1.40 -3.16 17.49
C SER A 105 1.61 -2.85 18.98
N THR A 106 1.62 -3.86 19.85
CA THR A 106 1.73 -3.69 21.31
C THR A 106 3.03 -4.25 21.90
N ALA A 107 3.60 -5.33 21.34
CA ALA A 107 4.86 -5.91 21.84
C ALA A 107 6.07 -4.99 21.63
N SER A 108 6.15 -4.31 20.48
CA SER A 108 7.20 -3.32 20.16
C SER A 108 7.05 -2.00 20.93
N LYS A 109 5.92 -1.80 21.65
CA LYS A 109 5.75 -0.68 22.61
C LYS A 109 6.28 -1.01 24.00
N ARG A 110 6.22 -2.28 24.45
CA ARG A 110 6.73 -2.67 25.79
C ARG A 110 8.26 -2.64 25.85
N GLN A 111 8.95 -3.19 24.84
CA GLN A 111 10.42 -3.20 24.84
C GLN A 111 11.05 -1.81 24.66
N LYS A 112 10.36 -0.86 23.99
CA LYS A 112 10.85 0.52 23.84
C LYS A 112 10.60 1.40 25.07
N MET A 113 9.63 1.04 25.93
CA MET A 113 9.37 1.74 27.18
C MET A 113 10.38 1.35 28.28
N GLU A 114 10.91 0.13 28.21
CA GLU A 114 11.98 -0.37 29.10
C GLU A 114 13.35 0.24 28.76
N GLN A 115 13.67 0.44 27.47
CA GLN A 115 14.89 1.13 27.04
C GLN A 115 14.89 2.64 27.34
N VAL A 116 13.72 3.31 27.29
CA VAL A 116 13.63 4.73 27.67
C VAL A 116 13.72 4.92 29.19
N ARG A 117 13.27 3.94 29.99
CA ARG A 117 13.42 3.96 31.46
C ARG A 117 14.87 3.73 31.90
N ALA A 118 15.65 2.92 31.16
CA ALA A 118 17.07 2.69 31.45
C ALA A 118 17.93 3.94 31.18
N ILE A 119 17.65 4.69 30.11
CA ILE A 119 18.41 5.89 29.72
C ILE A 119 18.13 7.09 30.66
N LEU A 120 16.99 7.10 31.35
CA LEU A 120 16.65 8.14 32.33
C LEU A 120 17.20 7.88 33.74
N SER A 121 17.81 6.72 34.00
CA SER A 121 18.34 6.35 35.32
C SER A 121 19.83 6.66 35.51
N GLU A 122 20.53 7.16 34.48
CA GLU A 122 21.96 7.49 34.51
C GLU A 122 22.27 8.99 34.75
N LYS A 123 21.23 9.81 34.98
CA LYS A 123 21.38 11.22 35.38
C LYS A 123 20.50 11.54 36.57
N CYS A 124 20.94 11.13 37.76
CA CYS A 124 20.75 11.83 39.04
C CYS A 124 21.35 10.98 40.17
N GLN A 125 22.63 11.23 40.49
CA GLN A 125 23.17 10.94 41.81
C GLN A 125 23.67 12.27 42.36
N VAL A 126 22.95 12.89 43.30
CA VAL A 126 23.50 13.72 44.39
C VAL A 126 22.48 13.78 45.55
N GLU A 127 22.96 13.40 46.74
CA GLU A 127 22.55 13.76 48.12
C GLU A 127 21.29 13.21 48.83
N ALA A 128 21.58 12.53 49.97
CA ALA A 128 20.99 12.50 51.33
C ALA A 128 19.48 12.77 51.53
N GLY A 129 18.73 12.11 52.42
CA GLY A 129 18.96 11.18 53.54
C GLY A 129 17.60 11.02 54.28
N GLU A 130 17.58 10.19 55.33
CA GLU A 130 16.47 9.96 56.28
C GLU A 130 15.41 8.88 55.96
N THR A 131 14.75 8.43 57.02
CA THR A 131 14.55 7.04 57.42
C THR A 131 13.09 6.78 57.80
N CYS A 132 12.62 5.53 57.63
CA CYS A 132 11.46 4.89 58.29
C CYS A 132 10.05 5.38 57.86
N VAL A 133 8.97 4.59 57.70
CA VAL A 133 8.40 3.44 58.44
C VAL A 133 7.43 2.66 57.51
N VAL A 134 7.32 1.32 57.70
CA VAL A 134 6.28 0.41 57.16
C VAL A 134 5.16 0.23 58.21
N PRO A 135 3.88 0.01 57.85
CA PRO A 135 3.28 -1.33 57.96
C PRO A 135 2.37 -1.70 56.76
N GLU A 136 2.51 -2.90 56.16
CA GLU A 136 1.75 -4.15 56.46
C GLU A 136 0.30 -4.12 55.86
N ARG A 137 -0.22 -5.06 55.07
CA ARG A 137 -0.19 -6.54 55.12
C ARG A 137 -0.60 -7.19 53.79
N MET A 138 0.04 -8.34 53.53
CA MET A 138 -0.48 -9.69 53.24
C MET A 138 -1.53 -9.90 52.14
N SER A 139 -1.57 -11.01 51.42
CA SER A 139 -0.71 -12.17 51.15
C SER A 139 -1.50 -13.02 50.14
N ASN A 140 -0.84 -13.81 49.31
CA ASN A 140 -1.04 -15.27 49.29
C ASN A 140 -0.24 -15.90 48.14
N GLN A 141 0.59 -16.83 48.57
CA GLN A 141 1.48 -17.67 47.81
C GLN A 141 0.79 -19.01 47.51
N GLU A 142 1.00 -19.50 46.28
CA GLU A 142 1.09 -20.89 45.79
C GLU A 142 0.10 -21.98 46.27
N CYS A 143 -0.36 -22.83 45.34
CA CYS A 143 0.16 -24.20 45.20
C CYS A 143 -0.57 -24.99 44.09
N TRP A 144 0.19 -25.79 43.35
CA TRP A 144 -0.24 -26.84 42.43
C TRP A 144 -0.58 -28.12 43.19
N ILE A 145 -1.75 -28.75 42.96
CA ILE A 145 -1.95 -30.22 43.04
C ILE A 145 -3.04 -30.66 42.05
N GLU A 146 -2.78 -31.77 41.36
CA GLU A 146 -3.65 -32.52 40.43
C GLU A 146 -4.94 -33.06 41.07
N SER A 147 -5.99 -33.25 40.27
CA SER A 147 -6.94 -34.36 40.47
C SER A 147 -7.55 -34.80 39.14
N LYS A 148 -7.31 -36.07 38.77
CA LYS A 148 -8.07 -36.84 37.78
C LYS A 148 -9.47 -37.15 38.34
N THR A 149 -10.52 -37.14 37.52
CA THR A 149 -11.51 -38.23 37.42
C THR A 149 -12.27 -38.12 36.09
N SER A 150 -12.43 -39.28 35.46
CA SER A 150 -12.99 -39.64 34.16
C SER A 150 -14.53 -39.77 34.12
N SER A 151 -15.13 -39.64 32.93
CA SER A 151 -16.33 -40.37 32.44
C SER A 151 -16.64 -39.90 31.00
N GLU A 152 -16.13 -40.59 29.97
CA GLU A 152 -16.72 -41.72 29.20
C GLU A 152 -17.61 -41.30 28.01
N PHE A 153 -17.08 -41.56 26.81
CA PHE A 153 -17.78 -41.61 25.52
C PHE A 153 -18.33 -43.03 25.27
N PRO A 154 -19.49 -43.21 24.62
CA PRO A 154 -19.95 -44.54 24.22
C PRO A 154 -19.17 -45.06 23.00
N SER A 155 -18.83 -46.35 23.10
CA SER A 155 -18.04 -47.17 22.18
C SER A 155 -18.81 -47.65 20.94
N LYS A 156 -18.03 -47.96 19.91
CA LYS A 156 -18.35 -48.59 18.62
C LYS A 156 -19.32 -49.78 18.70
N GLY A 157 -20.31 -49.79 17.80
CA GLY A 157 -20.97 -50.99 17.30
C GLY A 157 -20.50 -51.29 15.87
N SER A 158 -20.05 -52.52 15.64
CA SER A 158 -19.67 -53.07 14.34
C SER A 158 -20.91 -53.48 13.53
N GLY A 159 -20.98 -53.06 12.27
CA GLY A 159 -21.97 -53.52 11.31
C GLY A 159 -21.66 -52.98 9.92
N GLU A 160 -21.02 -53.82 9.11
CA GLU A 160 -21.03 -53.88 7.64
C GLU A 160 -20.63 -52.63 6.82
N ASN A 161 -19.74 -52.89 5.84
CA ASN A 161 -19.14 -51.92 4.92
C ASN A 161 -20.18 -51.04 4.18
N PRO A 162 -19.78 -49.80 3.85
CA PRO A 162 -19.52 -49.56 2.43
C PRO A 162 -18.09 -49.08 2.23
N THR A 163 -17.28 -49.99 1.70
CA THR A 163 -16.12 -49.69 0.86
C THR A 163 -16.59 -48.93 -0.37
N VAL A 164 -16.81 -47.61 -0.26
CA VAL A 164 -16.69 -46.56 -1.29
C VAL A 164 -16.86 -45.22 -0.55
N ASN A 165 -15.77 -44.53 -0.20
CA ASN A 165 -15.68 -43.06 -0.11
C ASN A 165 -14.26 -42.61 0.30
N GLU A 166 -13.23 -43.25 -0.27
CA GLU A 166 -11.89 -42.65 -0.41
C GLU A 166 -11.84 -41.67 -1.59
N GLU A 167 -12.99 -41.23 -2.10
CA GLU A 167 -13.07 -40.12 -3.06
C GLU A 167 -12.79 -38.79 -2.34
N LEU A 168 -11.49 -38.53 -2.16
CA LEU A 168 -10.89 -37.21 -1.93
C LEU A 168 -11.45 -36.46 -0.71
N SER A 169 -10.82 -36.65 0.46
CA SER A 169 -10.97 -35.73 1.59
C SER A 169 -10.46 -34.34 1.21
N PHE A 170 -11.31 -33.54 0.57
CA PHE A 170 -10.98 -32.22 0.04
C PHE A 170 -11.05 -31.18 1.16
N SER A 171 -9.94 -30.47 1.38
CA SER A 171 -9.84 -29.47 2.44
C SER A 171 -10.01 -28.06 1.92
N PHE A 172 -10.66 -27.19 2.71
CA PHE A 172 -10.94 -25.83 2.28
C PHE A 172 -10.92 -24.82 3.40
N ARG A 173 -10.79 -23.54 3.03
CA ARG A 173 -11.11 -22.40 3.89
C ARG A 173 -11.97 -21.39 3.17
N VAL A 174 -12.69 -20.58 3.95
CA VAL A 174 -13.41 -19.41 3.46
C VAL A 174 -12.71 -18.17 4.00
N SER A 175 -12.32 -17.27 3.11
CA SER A 175 -11.74 -15.97 3.43
C SER A 175 -12.68 -14.87 3.00
N CYS A 176 -13.15 -14.07 3.96
CA CYS A 176 -14.13 -13.03 3.70
C CYS A 176 -13.51 -11.66 3.91
N ARG A 177 -13.86 -10.71 3.02
CA ARG A 177 -13.60 -9.28 3.21
C ARG A 177 -14.91 -8.53 3.08
N CYS A 178 -15.34 -7.92 4.17
CA CYS A 178 -16.56 -7.14 4.22
C CYS A 178 -16.23 -5.68 4.55
N SER A 179 -16.84 -4.76 3.82
CA SER A 179 -16.76 -3.32 4.05
C SER A 179 -18.11 -2.68 3.80
N GLY A 180 -18.26 -1.40 4.13
CA GLY A 180 -19.51 -0.67 3.89
C GLY A 180 -20.61 -1.04 4.87
N ALA A 181 -21.86 -0.94 4.44
CA ALA A 181 -23.04 -1.15 5.27
C ALA A 181 -23.12 -2.58 5.83
N ILE A 182 -22.78 -3.60 5.05
CA ILE A 182 -22.71 -5.00 5.52
C ILE A 182 -21.63 -5.16 6.60
N GLY A 183 -20.44 -4.59 6.38
CA GLY A 183 -19.32 -4.69 7.30
C GLY A 183 -19.55 -3.99 8.66
N LYS A 184 -20.53 -3.07 8.74
CA LYS A 184 -20.95 -2.45 10.01
C LYS A 184 -21.84 -3.37 10.86
N ILE A 185 -22.50 -4.34 10.24
CA ILE A 185 -23.45 -5.24 10.91
C ILE A 185 -22.81 -6.61 11.14
N LEU A 186 -22.23 -7.20 10.10
CA LEU A 186 -21.66 -8.54 10.13
C LEU A 186 -20.14 -8.47 10.00
N THR A 187 -19.45 -9.19 10.88
CA THR A 187 -18.00 -9.34 10.77
C THR A 187 -17.64 -10.32 9.66
N SER A 188 -16.45 -10.13 9.07
CA SER A 188 -15.95 -11.05 8.05
C SER A 188 -15.80 -12.49 8.59
N GLN A 189 -15.49 -12.65 9.88
CA GLN A 189 -15.39 -13.95 10.54
C GLN A 189 -16.75 -14.65 10.68
N GLU A 190 -17.80 -13.92 11.07
CA GLU A 190 -19.16 -14.48 11.16
C GLU A 190 -19.63 -14.99 9.80
N ILE A 191 -19.38 -14.21 8.74
CA ILE A 191 -19.73 -14.58 7.38
C ILE A 191 -18.93 -15.80 6.92
N GLY A 192 -17.60 -15.79 7.11
CA GLY A 192 -16.74 -16.91 6.76
C GLY A 192 -17.15 -18.21 7.47
N ARG A 193 -17.47 -18.14 8.78
CA ARG A 193 -17.97 -19.28 9.56
C ARG A 193 -19.32 -19.78 9.04
N ALA A 194 -20.25 -18.88 8.77
CA ALA A 194 -21.59 -19.21 8.29
C ALA A 194 -21.55 -19.94 6.93
N ILE A 195 -20.70 -19.47 6.02
CA ILE A 195 -20.46 -20.10 4.72
C ILE A 195 -19.75 -21.44 4.89
N GLY A 196 -18.68 -21.48 5.70
CA GLY A 196 -17.91 -22.70 5.95
C GLY A 196 -18.76 -23.84 6.48
N ILE A 197 -19.60 -23.59 7.50
CA ILE A 197 -20.53 -24.59 8.05
C ILE A 197 -21.46 -25.13 6.96
N ALA A 198 -21.92 -24.25 6.08
CA ALA A 198 -22.90 -24.61 5.07
C ALA A 198 -22.27 -25.43 3.92
N LEU A 199 -21.02 -25.13 3.53
CA LEU A 199 -20.23 -25.96 2.61
C LEU A 199 -19.87 -27.33 3.20
N VAL A 200 -19.51 -27.41 4.49
CA VAL A 200 -19.28 -28.71 5.17
C VAL A 200 -20.54 -29.58 5.09
N LYS A 201 -21.72 -29.00 5.36
CA LYS A 201 -22.98 -29.73 5.36
C LYS A 201 -23.42 -30.21 3.97
N GLN A 202 -23.17 -29.44 2.93
CA GLN A 202 -23.65 -29.75 1.58
C GLN A 202 -22.66 -30.54 0.74
N CYS A 203 -21.37 -30.22 0.85
CA CYS A 203 -20.34 -30.79 0.01
C CYS A 203 -19.51 -31.86 0.74
N GLY A 204 -19.70 -32.02 2.06
CA GLY A 204 -18.93 -32.99 2.86
C GLY A 204 -17.45 -32.64 3.01
N TRP A 205 -17.04 -31.42 2.67
CA TRP A 205 -15.63 -31.01 2.70
C TRP A 205 -15.11 -30.80 4.12
N ARG A 206 -13.80 -30.93 4.28
CA ARG A 206 -13.10 -30.71 5.56
C ARG A 206 -12.61 -29.28 5.67
N ALA A 207 -12.95 -28.56 6.73
CA ALA A 207 -12.39 -27.24 6.97
C ALA A 207 -10.91 -27.33 7.43
N ASP A 208 -10.00 -26.64 6.73
CA ASP A 208 -8.61 -26.42 7.14
C ASP A 208 -8.25 -24.94 7.00
N LEU A 209 -8.10 -24.24 8.13
CA LEU A 209 -7.82 -22.80 8.12
C LEU A 209 -6.35 -22.47 7.86
N ARG A 210 -5.45 -23.45 8.00
CA ARG A 210 -3.99 -23.25 7.97
C ARG A 210 -3.41 -23.59 6.60
N ASP A 211 -3.70 -24.79 6.12
CA ASP A 211 -3.17 -25.32 4.86
C ASP A 211 -4.29 -26.02 4.06
N PRO A 212 -5.26 -25.23 3.53
CA PRO A 212 -6.33 -25.78 2.72
C PRO A 212 -5.84 -26.16 1.32
N ASP A 213 -6.50 -27.14 0.71
CA ASP A 213 -6.39 -27.37 -0.74
C ASP A 213 -7.02 -26.19 -1.51
N LEU A 214 -8.16 -25.68 -1.05
CA LEU A 214 -8.90 -24.60 -1.71
C LEU A 214 -9.23 -23.42 -0.77
N GLU A 215 -8.92 -22.21 -1.22
CA GLU A 215 -9.46 -20.99 -0.61
C GLU A 215 -10.62 -20.45 -1.43
N ILE A 216 -11.78 -20.31 -0.79
CA ILE A 216 -12.91 -19.55 -1.36
C ILE A 216 -12.85 -18.14 -0.78
N PHE A 217 -12.70 -17.16 -1.65
CA PHE A 217 -12.65 -15.75 -1.29
C PHE A 217 -13.98 -15.07 -1.58
N VAL A 218 -14.52 -14.39 -0.58
CA VAL A 218 -15.80 -13.66 -0.66
C VAL A 218 -15.56 -12.20 -0.30
N HIS A 219 -15.89 -11.31 -1.22
CA HIS A 219 -15.80 -9.87 -1.01
C HIS A 219 -17.18 -9.25 -1.10
N LEU A 220 -17.65 -8.66 0.00
CA LEU A 220 -18.92 -7.95 0.07
C LEU A 220 -18.65 -6.47 0.38
N ASN A 221 -19.17 -5.58 -0.46
CA ASN A 221 -19.13 -4.15 -0.21
C ASN A 221 -20.39 -3.47 -0.78
N ASP A 222 -20.45 -2.14 -0.66
CA ASP A 222 -21.60 -1.34 -1.10
C ASP A 222 -21.71 -1.22 -2.64
N ILE A 223 -20.75 -1.78 -3.39
CA ILE A 223 -20.68 -1.68 -4.85
C ILE A 223 -20.97 -3.04 -5.52
N HIS A 224 -20.52 -4.13 -4.93
CA HIS A 224 -20.70 -5.47 -5.48
C HIS A 224 -20.49 -6.58 -4.44
N SER A 225 -20.99 -7.75 -4.78
CA SER A 225 -20.74 -9.01 -4.07
C SER A 225 -20.01 -9.96 -5.00
N VAL A 226 -18.80 -10.37 -4.62
CA VAL A 226 -17.93 -11.20 -5.46
C VAL A 226 -17.51 -12.46 -4.71
N VAL A 227 -17.59 -13.59 -5.40
CA VAL A 227 -17.06 -14.88 -4.96
C VAL A 227 -16.01 -15.32 -5.98
N GLY A 228 -14.85 -15.72 -5.50
CA GLY A 228 -13.75 -16.17 -6.34
C GLY A 228 -12.82 -17.14 -5.62
N ILE A 229 -11.90 -17.73 -6.38
CA ILE A 229 -10.81 -18.56 -5.86
C ILE A 229 -9.50 -17.83 -6.15
N PRO A 230 -8.63 -17.56 -5.17
CA PRO A 230 -7.31 -17.02 -5.46
C PRO A 230 -6.56 -17.94 -6.41
N LEU A 231 -6.04 -17.40 -7.51
CA LEU A 231 -5.27 -18.20 -8.47
C LEU A 231 -3.90 -18.59 -7.93
N PHE A 232 -3.36 -17.82 -6.98
CA PHE A 232 -2.05 -18.07 -6.37
C PHE A 232 -2.15 -17.98 -4.84
N ARG A 233 -1.35 -18.81 -4.15
CA ARG A 233 -1.25 -18.82 -2.68
C ARG A 233 -0.73 -17.48 -2.14
N LEU A 234 0.29 -16.93 -2.78
CA LEU A 234 0.88 -15.64 -2.44
C LEU A 234 0.36 -14.53 -3.39
N PRO A 235 0.25 -13.28 -2.91
CA PRO A 235 -0.06 -12.14 -3.77
C PRO A 235 0.97 -11.97 -4.90
N LEU A 236 0.53 -11.47 -6.05
CA LEU A 236 1.42 -11.12 -7.17
C LEU A 236 2.40 -10.00 -6.81
N ALA A 237 2.00 -9.11 -5.91
CA ALA A 237 2.86 -8.06 -5.39
C ALA A 237 4.00 -8.58 -4.50
N ASN A 238 3.94 -9.84 -4.06
CA ASN A 238 5.05 -10.46 -3.36
C ASN A 238 6.10 -10.92 -4.38
N ARG A 239 7.11 -10.08 -4.59
CA ARG A 239 8.18 -10.34 -5.54
C ARG A 239 9.26 -11.19 -4.88
N GLU A 240 9.57 -12.34 -5.47
CA GLU A 240 10.62 -13.25 -4.97
C GLU A 240 12.01 -12.59 -4.93
N TYR A 241 12.25 -11.62 -5.80
CA TYR A 241 13.50 -10.87 -5.87
C TYR A 241 13.58 -9.69 -4.88
N ILE A 242 12.56 -9.46 -4.05
CA ILE A 242 12.57 -8.42 -3.01
C ILE A 242 12.57 -9.11 -1.64
N LYS A 243 13.70 -9.02 -0.94
CA LYS A 243 13.89 -9.64 0.37
C LYS A 243 13.34 -8.79 1.51
N THR A 244 13.61 -7.48 1.45
CA THR A 244 13.20 -6.50 2.45
C THR A 244 12.16 -5.57 1.83
N ALA A 245 10.93 -5.62 2.33
CA ALA A 245 9.81 -4.88 1.76
C ALA A 245 9.92 -3.36 2.02
N GLY A 246 9.91 -2.58 0.94
CA GLY A 246 9.79 -1.12 0.95
C GLY A 246 8.41 -0.64 0.49
N LEU A 247 8.38 0.28 -0.47
CA LEU A 247 7.14 0.66 -1.17
C LEU A 247 6.49 -0.59 -1.78
N ARG A 248 5.16 -0.64 -1.80
CA ARG A 248 4.43 -1.75 -2.41
C ARG A 248 4.81 -1.88 -3.89
N SER A 249 5.25 -3.06 -4.32
CA SER A 249 5.77 -3.31 -5.68
C SER A 249 4.79 -2.93 -6.80
N THR A 250 3.49 -3.11 -6.59
CA THR A 250 2.46 -2.68 -7.56
C THR A 250 2.43 -1.17 -7.77
N VAL A 251 2.70 -0.39 -6.71
CA VAL A 251 2.77 1.07 -6.76
C VAL A 251 4.09 1.51 -7.38
N ALA A 252 5.20 0.91 -6.95
CA ALA A 252 6.53 1.15 -7.52
C ALA A 252 6.55 0.92 -9.05
N TRP A 253 5.98 -0.20 -9.52
CA TRP A 253 5.85 -0.48 -10.95
C TRP A 253 4.94 0.51 -11.67
N ALA A 254 3.83 0.94 -11.05
CA ALA A 254 2.94 1.95 -11.64
C ALA A 254 3.64 3.31 -11.80
N MET A 255 4.44 3.72 -10.82
CA MET A 255 5.28 4.93 -10.91
C MET A 255 6.31 4.81 -12.04
N ALA A 256 7.03 3.69 -12.11
CA ALA A 256 8.01 3.45 -13.16
C ALA A 256 7.38 3.44 -14.57
N SER A 257 6.18 2.87 -14.71
CA SER A 257 5.43 2.87 -15.97
C SER A 257 5.00 4.25 -16.44
N LEU A 258 4.84 5.20 -15.52
CA LEU A 258 4.51 6.60 -15.85
C LEU A 258 5.76 7.44 -16.18
N ALA A 259 6.96 6.91 -15.96
CA ALA A 259 8.21 7.65 -16.12
C ALA A 259 8.79 7.65 -17.54
N GLU A 260 8.10 7.02 -18.50
CA GLU A 260 8.47 6.99 -19.93
C GLU A 260 9.91 6.52 -20.19
N ILE A 261 10.37 5.53 -19.43
CA ILE A 261 11.74 5.01 -19.49
C ILE A 261 12.01 4.42 -20.87
N SER A 262 13.04 4.94 -21.53
CA SER A 262 13.52 4.48 -22.84
C SER A 262 14.78 3.62 -22.70
N ALA A 263 15.11 2.84 -23.73
CA ALA A 263 16.38 2.10 -23.74
C ALA A 263 17.57 3.07 -23.66
N GLY A 264 18.56 2.76 -22.83
CA GLY A 264 19.71 3.62 -22.57
C GLY A 264 19.44 4.82 -21.65
N ALA A 265 18.23 4.97 -21.12
CA ALA A 265 17.89 6.09 -20.24
C ALA A 265 18.63 5.99 -18.88
N LEU A 266 18.95 7.15 -18.31
CA LEU A 266 19.43 7.29 -16.94
C LEU A 266 18.25 7.65 -16.02
N VAL A 267 17.96 6.78 -15.05
CA VAL A 267 16.84 6.93 -14.11
C VAL A 267 17.35 7.13 -12.69
N LEU A 268 16.82 8.13 -11.98
CA LEU A 268 17.20 8.44 -10.60
C LEU A 268 16.01 8.30 -9.65
N ASP A 269 16.23 7.64 -8.51
CA ASP A 269 15.42 7.81 -7.30
C ASP A 269 16.28 8.46 -6.20
N PRO A 270 16.13 9.77 -5.94
CA PRO A 270 16.99 10.50 -5.02
C PRO A 270 16.66 10.29 -3.53
N MET A 271 15.63 9.48 -3.24
CA MET A 271 15.24 9.04 -1.90
C MET A 271 14.82 7.57 -1.95
N CYS A 272 15.73 6.72 -2.40
CA CYS A 272 15.42 5.37 -2.85
C CYS A 272 14.95 4.42 -1.73
N GLY A 273 15.21 4.73 -0.46
CA GLY A 273 14.90 3.85 0.66
C GLY A 273 15.48 2.45 0.41
N LEU A 274 14.62 1.44 0.41
CA LEU A 274 14.96 0.03 0.14
C LEU A 274 15.04 -0.33 -1.36
N GLY A 275 15.04 0.66 -2.26
CA GLY A 275 15.27 0.50 -3.71
C GLY A 275 14.10 -0.09 -4.49
N THR A 276 12.89 -0.20 -3.92
CA THR A 276 11.78 -0.94 -4.56
C THR A 276 11.34 -0.35 -5.91
N ILE A 277 11.37 0.98 -6.07
CA ILE A 277 11.07 1.65 -7.35
C ILE A 277 12.09 1.23 -8.42
N LEU A 278 13.38 1.32 -8.10
CA LEU A 278 14.48 0.97 -9.01
C LEU A 278 14.46 -0.52 -9.39
N LEU A 279 14.15 -1.40 -8.44
CA LEU A 279 14.04 -2.84 -8.70
C LEU A 279 12.90 -3.17 -9.68
N GLU A 280 11.71 -2.60 -9.48
CA GLU A 280 10.59 -2.81 -10.40
C GLU A 280 10.90 -2.22 -11.78
N ALA A 281 11.51 -1.04 -11.83
CA ALA A 281 11.89 -0.40 -13.07
C ALA A 281 12.95 -1.22 -13.84
N ALA A 282 14.03 -1.64 -13.19
CA ALA A 282 15.11 -2.40 -13.81
C ALA A 282 14.67 -3.79 -14.31
N LYS A 283 13.67 -4.41 -13.66
CA LYS A 283 13.09 -5.67 -14.15
C LYS A 283 12.22 -5.49 -15.39
N GLU A 284 11.65 -4.32 -15.61
CA GLU A 284 10.77 -4.03 -16.75
C GLU A 284 11.52 -3.38 -17.92
N TRP A 285 12.50 -2.51 -17.66
CA TRP A 285 13.33 -1.82 -18.65
C TRP A 285 14.83 -2.13 -18.45
N PRO A 286 15.28 -3.36 -18.74
CA PRO A 286 16.65 -3.81 -18.45
C PRO A 286 17.76 -3.05 -19.23
N GLU A 287 17.40 -2.34 -20.29
CA GLU A 287 18.33 -1.58 -21.12
C GLU A 287 18.59 -0.15 -20.59
N ALA A 288 17.97 0.25 -19.47
CA ALA A 288 18.25 1.51 -18.79
C ALA A 288 19.24 1.33 -17.63
N CYS A 289 19.81 2.43 -17.15
CA CYS A 289 20.69 2.45 -15.97
C CYS A 289 20.04 3.25 -14.84
N TYR A 290 20.21 2.77 -13.62
CA TYR A 290 19.45 3.23 -12.46
C TYR A 290 20.37 3.71 -11.36
N TRP A 291 20.02 4.83 -10.74
CA TRP A 291 20.75 5.42 -9.64
C TRP A 291 19.80 5.65 -8.48
N GLY A 292 20.19 5.20 -7.29
CA GLY A 292 19.47 5.43 -6.05
C GLY A 292 20.30 6.28 -5.09
N ALA A 293 19.71 7.31 -4.51
CA ALA A 293 20.32 8.06 -3.42
C ALA A 293 19.46 7.99 -2.16
N ASP A 294 20.11 7.87 -0.99
CA ASP A 294 19.46 8.00 0.30
C ASP A 294 20.48 8.52 1.33
N ILE A 295 20.01 9.20 2.38
CA ILE A 295 20.87 9.72 3.46
C ILE A 295 21.20 8.64 4.50
N SER A 296 20.35 7.61 4.60
CA SER A 296 20.42 6.58 5.64
C SER A 296 21.21 5.36 5.18
N ASP A 297 22.31 5.06 5.87
CA ASP A 297 23.10 3.83 5.64
C ASP A 297 22.22 2.57 5.73
N SER A 298 21.35 2.49 6.73
CA SER A 298 20.46 1.34 6.90
C SER A 298 19.46 1.14 5.75
N GLN A 299 19.10 2.21 5.03
CA GLN A 299 18.22 2.11 3.87
C GLN A 299 19.01 1.58 2.67
N LEU A 300 20.21 2.15 2.44
CA LEU A 300 21.10 1.73 1.37
C LEU A 300 21.59 0.29 1.54
N GLU A 301 21.91 -0.16 2.75
CA GLU A 301 22.24 -1.56 3.04
C GLU A 301 21.06 -2.49 2.71
N GLY A 302 19.83 -2.08 3.05
CA GLY A 302 18.62 -2.81 2.71
C GLY A 302 18.34 -2.85 1.20
N ALA A 303 18.60 -1.74 0.50
CA ALA A 303 18.50 -1.63 -0.94
C ALA A 303 19.55 -2.53 -1.64
N ASP A 304 20.81 -2.47 -1.21
CA ASP A 304 21.89 -3.31 -1.71
C ASP A 304 21.57 -4.81 -1.55
N GLY A 305 21.04 -5.21 -0.39
CA GLY A 305 20.58 -6.58 -0.17
C GLY A 305 19.46 -7.01 -1.13
N ASN A 306 18.54 -6.10 -1.46
CA ASN A 306 17.50 -6.37 -2.45
C ASN A 306 18.05 -6.42 -3.89
N ILE A 307 18.92 -5.47 -4.28
CA ILE A 307 19.60 -5.44 -5.59
C ILE A 307 20.39 -6.72 -5.79
N THR A 308 21.11 -7.16 -4.75
CA THR A 308 21.87 -8.39 -4.75
C THR A 308 20.98 -9.62 -4.94
N THR A 309 19.88 -9.69 -4.21
CA THR A 309 18.89 -10.78 -4.34
C THR A 309 18.26 -10.80 -5.74
N ALA A 310 18.08 -9.63 -6.35
CA ALA A 310 17.49 -9.49 -7.68
C ALA A 310 18.49 -9.73 -8.83
N GLY A 311 19.80 -9.79 -8.55
CA GLY A 311 20.85 -9.90 -9.56
C GLY A 311 20.93 -8.68 -10.47
N LEU A 312 20.89 -7.47 -9.90
CA LEU A 312 20.82 -6.19 -10.63
C LEU A 312 21.99 -5.24 -10.31
N MET A 313 23.10 -5.77 -9.79
CA MET A 313 24.27 -4.98 -9.37
C MET A 313 24.97 -4.26 -10.53
N ASP A 314 24.80 -4.76 -11.75
CA ASP A 314 25.32 -4.15 -12.98
C ASP A 314 24.40 -3.05 -13.55
N LYS A 315 23.22 -2.86 -12.95
CA LYS A 315 22.16 -1.96 -13.44
C LYS A 315 21.83 -0.84 -12.46
N ILE A 316 21.98 -1.07 -11.16
CA ILE A 316 21.57 -0.14 -10.12
C ILE A 316 22.78 0.28 -9.29
N GLU A 317 23.12 1.56 -9.35
CA GLU A 317 24.16 2.21 -8.54
C GLU A 317 23.53 2.90 -7.33
N LEU A 318 24.15 2.78 -6.16
CA LEU A 318 23.69 3.40 -4.92
C LEU A 318 24.65 4.48 -4.44
N LEU A 319 24.09 5.60 -3.98
CA LEU A 319 24.82 6.76 -3.52
C LEU A 319 24.31 7.23 -2.15
N LYS A 320 25.22 7.37 -1.18
CA LYS A 320 24.91 8.06 0.08
C LYS A 320 24.93 9.56 -0.12
N ALA A 321 23.75 10.17 -0.27
CA ALA A 321 23.62 11.61 -0.48
C ALA A 321 22.29 12.14 0.05
N SER A 322 22.26 13.45 0.33
CA SER A 322 21.00 14.15 0.63
C SER A 322 20.37 14.66 -0.66
N VAL A 323 19.07 14.43 -0.84
CA VAL A 323 18.27 15.02 -1.92
C VAL A 323 18.27 16.56 -1.93
N LYS A 324 18.76 17.22 -0.87
CA LYS A 324 18.91 18.69 -0.85
C LYS A 324 20.12 19.20 -1.63
N ALA A 325 21.11 18.33 -1.84
CA ALA A 325 22.37 18.66 -2.49
C ALA A 325 22.99 17.36 -3.01
N LEU A 326 22.47 16.89 -4.15
CA LEU A 326 22.95 15.69 -4.81
C LEU A 326 24.30 15.99 -5.48
N PRO A 327 25.34 15.17 -5.27
CA PRO A 327 26.63 15.32 -5.93
C PRO A 327 26.58 14.80 -7.38
N LEU A 328 25.56 15.23 -8.12
CA LEU A 328 25.24 14.83 -9.49
C LEU A 328 25.18 16.09 -10.37
N PRO A 329 25.69 16.05 -11.62
CA PRO A 329 25.61 17.17 -12.54
C PRO A 329 24.16 17.56 -12.84
N SER A 330 23.93 18.83 -13.16
CA SER A 330 22.64 19.28 -13.67
C SER A 330 22.31 18.58 -14.99
N GLU A 331 21.03 18.36 -15.27
CA GLU A 331 20.51 17.80 -16.52
C GLU A 331 21.12 16.46 -16.95
N SER A 332 21.47 15.62 -15.97
CA SER A 332 22.12 14.33 -16.20
C SER A 332 21.13 13.18 -16.38
N PHE A 333 19.94 13.24 -15.78
CA PHE A 333 18.97 12.13 -15.79
C PHE A 333 17.81 12.34 -16.76
N ASP A 334 17.36 11.25 -17.39
CA ASP A 334 16.17 11.21 -18.27
C ASP A 334 14.87 11.23 -17.47
N SER A 335 14.84 10.47 -16.38
CA SER A 335 13.68 10.35 -15.52
C SER A 335 14.07 10.38 -14.05
N VAL A 336 13.26 11.06 -13.24
CA VAL A 336 13.37 11.06 -11.78
C VAL A 336 12.08 10.48 -11.22
N ILE A 337 12.17 9.46 -10.37
CA ILE A 337 11.02 8.73 -9.83
C ILE A 337 11.23 8.58 -8.33
N SER A 338 10.32 9.08 -7.49
CA SER A 338 10.55 9.03 -6.05
C SER A 338 9.28 8.95 -5.22
N ASP A 339 9.33 8.15 -4.15
CA ASP A 339 8.35 8.18 -3.07
C ASP A 339 8.81 9.19 -2.01
N ILE A 340 8.29 10.41 -2.08
CA ILE A 340 8.64 11.45 -1.11
C ILE A 340 8.19 10.97 0.28
N PRO A 341 9.05 10.89 1.29
CA PRO A 341 8.64 10.35 2.58
C PRO A 341 7.44 11.11 3.19
N PHE A 342 6.42 10.36 3.64
CA PHE A 342 5.23 10.90 4.30
C PHE A 342 5.06 10.39 5.73
N GLY A 343 4.62 11.28 6.62
CA GLY A 343 3.82 10.89 7.79
C GLY A 343 4.58 10.53 9.06
N LYS A 344 3.81 10.12 10.08
CA LYS A 344 4.14 10.15 11.53
C LYS A 344 5.45 9.47 11.97
N LYS A 345 6.03 8.57 11.17
CA LYS A 345 7.29 7.87 11.48
C LYS A 345 8.55 8.69 11.15
N PHE A 346 8.43 9.63 10.21
CA PHE A 346 9.52 10.54 9.79
C PHE A 346 9.15 11.99 10.05
N LYS A 347 8.29 12.25 11.05
CA LYS A 347 7.91 13.61 11.48
C LYS A 347 9.15 14.39 11.88
N THR A 348 9.74 15.09 10.93
CA THR A 348 10.46 16.32 11.20
C THR A 348 9.47 17.42 10.87
N THR A 349 9.23 18.33 11.79
CA THR A 349 8.37 19.52 11.63
C THR A 349 8.80 20.41 10.43
N ASN A 350 9.89 20.05 9.75
CA ASN A 350 10.57 20.76 8.67
C ASN A 350 10.35 20.16 7.27
N ASP A 351 9.83 18.94 7.09
CA ASP A 351 9.74 18.29 5.76
C ASP A 351 8.91 19.11 4.75
N ALA A 352 7.88 19.75 5.30
CA ALA A 352 7.03 20.76 4.70
C ALA A 352 7.76 21.95 4.06
N GLN A 353 8.82 22.44 4.73
CA GLN A 353 9.60 23.60 4.31
C GLN A 353 10.71 23.20 3.33
N LEU A 354 11.08 21.92 3.31
CA LEU A 354 12.14 21.37 2.46
C LEU A 354 11.65 20.91 1.10
N LEU A 355 10.33 20.78 0.92
CA LEU A 355 9.73 20.34 -0.34
C LEU A 355 10.13 21.21 -1.54
N PRO A 356 10.18 22.55 -1.47
CA PRO A 356 10.71 23.38 -2.55
C PRO A 356 12.16 23.05 -2.92
N ASP A 357 13.05 22.94 -1.93
CA ASP A 357 14.48 22.62 -2.15
C ASP A 357 14.66 21.23 -2.78
N ILE A 358 13.89 20.24 -2.30
CA ILE A 358 13.88 18.87 -2.84
C ILE A 358 13.49 18.89 -4.32
N LEU A 359 12.41 19.60 -4.64
CA LEU A 359 11.90 19.64 -6.00
C LEU A 359 12.81 20.45 -6.94
N GLN A 360 13.42 21.52 -6.43
CA GLN A 360 14.43 22.28 -7.17
C GLN A 360 15.64 21.41 -7.50
N GLU A 361 16.10 20.58 -6.56
CA GLU A 361 17.23 19.68 -6.80
C GLU A 361 16.87 18.56 -7.79
N MET A 362 15.65 18.02 -7.71
CA MET A 362 15.13 17.08 -8.70
C MET A 362 15.01 17.71 -10.10
N GLU A 363 14.52 18.94 -10.20
CA GLU A 363 14.46 19.70 -11.46
C GLU A 363 15.86 19.98 -12.02
N ARG A 364 16.83 20.31 -11.14
CA ARG A 364 18.21 20.59 -11.53
C ARG A 364 18.85 19.39 -12.22
N VAL A 365 18.74 18.18 -11.64
CA VAL A 365 19.37 16.96 -12.19
C VAL A 365 18.60 16.37 -13.38
N LEU A 366 17.32 16.66 -13.52
CA LEU A 366 16.50 16.21 -14.64
C LEU A 366 16.83 16.98 -15.92
N ARG A 367 16.97 16.29 -17.06
CA ARG A 367 17.18 16.95 -18.37
C ARG A 367 15.93 17.65 -18.87
N VAL A 368 16.08 18.67 -19.71
CA VAL A 368 14.95 19.24 -20.45
C VAL A 368 14.30 18.15 -21.32
N GLY A 369 12.98 18.06 -21.28
CA GLY A 369 12.19 16.97 -21.88
C GLY A 369 12.06 15.73 -21.01
N GLY A 370 12.79 15.65 -19.89
CA GLY A 370 12.76 14.53 -18.95
C GLY A 370 11.47 14.46 -18.13
N THR A 371 11.20 13.28 -17.57
CA THR A 371 9.97 12.99 -16.81
C THR A 371 10.24 12.90 -15.32
N LEU A 372 9.46 13.62 -14.52
CA LEU A 372 9.45 13.52 -13.05
C LEU A 372 8.17 12.82 -12.59
N VAL A 373 8.30 11.76 -11.80
CA VAL A 373 7.19 11.01 -11.21
C VAL A 373 7.32 10.97 -9.69
N LEU A 374 6.33 11.53 -8.99
CA LEU A 374 6.34 11.62 -7.53
C LEU A 374 5.12 10.92 -6.95
N LEU A 375 5.32 10.03 -5.97
CA LEU A 375 4.23 9.68 -5.07
C LEU A 375 4.09 10.85 -4.07
N LEU A 376 2.87 11.28 -3.76
CA LEU A 376 2.53 12.38 -2.84
C LEU A 376 1.35 12.02 -1.92
N SER A 377 1.45 12.32 -0.63
CA SER A 377 0.31 12.29 0.28
C SER A 377 -0.67 13.44 0.01
N PRO A 378 -1.94 13.36 0.48
CA PRO A 378 -2.90 14.46 0.36
C PRO A 378 -2.43 15.78 1.00
N GLU A 379 -1.55 15.72 2.00
CA GLU A 379 -0.96 16.91 2.60
C GLU A 379 0.11 17.54 1.70
N LEU A 380 1.08 16.75 1.21
CA LEU A 380 2.12 17.29 0.34
C LEU A 380 1.55 17.74 -1.01
N ARG A 381 0.57 17.02 -1.56
CA ARG A 381 -0.15 17.46 -2.77
C ARG A 381 -0.69 18.88 -2.64
N ARG A 382 -1.39 19.20 -1.54
CA ARG A 382 -1.93 20.55 -1.32
C ARG A 382 -0.83 21.62 -1.28
N ARG A 383 0.37 21.28 -0.81
CA ARG A 383 1.52 22.19 -0.77
C ARG A 383 2.11 22.40 -2.16
N VAL A 384 2.30 21.33 -2.93
CA VAL A 384 2.77 21.42 -4.34
C VAL A 384 1.77 22.21 -5.19
N ASP A 385 0.47 21.96 -5.01
CA ASP A 385 -0.59 22.73 -5.68
C ASP A 385 -0.51 24.23 -5.31
N GLY A 386 -0.21 24.55 -4.05
CA GLY A 386 -0.01 25.93 -3.57
C GLY A 386 1.20 26.61 -4.21
N LEU A 387 2.35 25.91 -4.30
CA LEU A 387 3.56 26.41 -4.96
C LEU A 387 3.31 26.71 -6.45
N THR A 388 2.54 25.85 -7.12
CA THR A 388 2.22 26.01 -8.54
C THR A 388 1.27 27.19 -8.78
N ARG A 389 0.30 27.42 -7.88
CA ARG A 389 -0.64 28.55 -7.99
C ARG A 389 0.00 29.91 -7.72
N CYS A 390 0.93 30.00 -6.77
CA CYS A 390 1.68 31.24 -6.52
C CYS A 390 2.63 31.60 -7.67
N ALA A 391 2.99 30.66 -8.55
CA ALA A 391 3.83 30.92 -9.72
C ALA A 391 3.05 31.44 -10.94
N GLY A 392 1.72 31.32 -10.96
CA GLY A 392 0.86 31.64 -12.12
C GLY A 392 -0.12 32.80 -11.94
N GLY A 393 -0.02 33.55 -10.84
CA GLY A 393 -0.94 34.65 -10.52
C GLY A 393 -0.25 36.02 -10.51
N ASP A 394 0.13 36.51 -11.69
CA ASP A 394 0.36 37.94 -11.96
C ASP A 394 0.00 38.22 -13.42
N SER A 395 -1.30 38.15 -13.73
CA SER A 395 -1.82 38.72 -14.96
C SER A 395 -3.30 39.08 -14.80
N ALA A 396 -3.53 40.39 -14.70
CA ALA A 396 -4.70 41.15 -15.11
C ALA A 396 -6.03 40.94 -14.34
N GLU A 397 -6.28 41.82 -13.38
CA GLU A 397 -7.56 42.55 -13.34
C GLU A 397 -7.27 44.04 -13.51
N ALA A 398 -7.33 44.50 -14.76
CA ALA A 398 -7.42 45.91 -15.09
C ALA A 398 -8.44 46.10 -16.22
N SER A 399 -9.53 46.78 -15.85
CA SER A 399 -10.52 47.50 -16.67
C SER A 399 -11.52 46.69 -17.52
N ALA A 400 -12.81 46.86 -17.18
CA ALA A 400 -13.76 47.56 -18.04
C ALA A 400 -15.04 47.88 -17.25
N GLY A 401 -15.11 49.10 -16.70
CA GLY A 401 -16.36 49.72 -16.29
C GLY A 401 -16.68 50.85 -17.26
N SER A 402 -17.83 50.79 -17.92
CA SER A 402 -18.40 51.90 -18.68
C SER A 402 -19.69 52.39 -18.02
N ASP A 403 -19.68 53.70 -17.73
CA ASP A 403 -20.77 54.67 -17.77
C ASP A 403 -21.99 54.51 -16.86
N THR A 404 -22.18 55.45 -15.91
CA THR A 404 -22.93 56.69 -16.21
C THR A 404 -23.01 57.67 -15.03
N ALA A 405 -22.86 58.97 -15.39
CA ALA A 405 -23.54 60.16 -14.89
C ALA A 405 -23.12 60.89 -13.58
N ALA A 406 -22.61 62.11 -13.83
CA ALA A 406 -22.96 63.40 -13.21
C ALA A 406 -22.36 63.83 -11.85
N ALA A 407 -21.45 64.81 -11.94
CA ALA A 407 -21.02 65.77 -10.90
C ALA A 407 -22.03 66.95 -10.83
N PRO A 408 -21.84 68.05 -10.03
CA PRO A 408 -20.75 68.37 -9.09
C PRO A 408 -21.18 69.02 -7.75
N ALA A 409 -20.28 69.08 -6.76
CA ALA A 409 -20.28 70.14 -5.74
C ALA A 409 -18.88 70.36 -5.12
N GLN A 410 -18.42 71.61 -5.21
CA GLN A 410 -17.30 72.28 -4.54
C GLN A 410 -17.47 72.28 -3.00
N ALA A 411 -16.53 72.52 -2.08
CA ALA A 411 -15.07 72.69 -2.00
C ALA A 411 -14.73 72.70 -0.47
N PRO A 412 -13.64 73.32 0.03
CA PRO A 412 -12.54 72.66 0.74
C PRO A 412 -12.52 72.89 2.27
N SER A 413 -11.64 72.18 3.01
CA SER A 413 -10.65 72.78 3.94
C SER A 413 -10.18 71.85 5.08
N VAL A 414 -8.95 72.16 5.49
CA VAL A 414 -8.31 72.03 6.82
C VAL A 414 -7.32 70.88 7.03
N ASP A 415 -6.07 71.32 7.17
CA ASP A 415 -4.86 70.66 7.62
C ASP A 415 -4.97 69.98 8.99
N GLY A 416 -4.12 68.96 9.21
CA GLY A 416 -3.85 68.47 10.56
C GLY A 416 -3.05 67.18 10.61
N ASN A 417 -1.73 67.32 10.60
CA ASN A 417 -0.74 66.29 10.96
C ASN A 417 -1.19 65.37 12.10
N SER A 418 -0.94 64.06 11.97
CA SER A 418 -0.22 63.24 12.98
C SER A 418 -0.04 61.78 12.52
N SER A 419 1.22 61.43 12.24
CA SER A 419 1.85 60.11 12.44
C SER A 419 1.14 58.84 11.93
N SER A 420 1.50 58.44 10.71
CA SER A 420 1.31 57.08 10.20
C SER A 420 2.41 56.14 10.70
N SER A 421 1.96 55.04 11.28
CA SER A 421 2.63 53.76 11.34
C SER A 421 2.72 53.12 9.95
N SER A 422 3.87 52.56 9.60
CA SER A 422 4.03 51.51 8.57
C SER A 422 5.36 50.79 8.89
N ALA A 423 5.40 49.56 9.38
CA ALA A 423 4.82 48.29 8.92
C ALA A 423 5.36 47.85 7.55
N GLN A 424 6.28 46.87 7.63
CA GLN A 424 6.53 45.78 6.69
C GLN A 424 7.04 46.15 5.28
N GLY A 425 8.36 46.15 5.16
CA GLY A 425 9.02 45.82 3.89
C GLY A 425 8.70 44.37 3.51
N GLY A 426 8.06 44.22 2.35
CA GLY A 426 7.71 42.93 1.77
C GLY A 426 8.97 42.12 1.43
N GLY A 427 9.14 41.00 2.13
CA GLY A 427 9.94 39.89 1.60
C GLY A 427 9.13 39.22 0.50
N GLU A 428 9.37 39.60 -0.76
CA GLU A 428 9.03 38.73 -1.88
C GLU A 428 9.65 37.35 -1.63
N SER A 429 8.79 36.35 -1.51
CA SER A 429 9.18 34.97 -1.26
C SER A 429 10.02 34.47 -2.43
N VAL A 430 11.32 34.31 -2.21
CA VAL A 430 12.32 33.69 -3.11
C VAL A 430 11.89 32.29 -3.61
N LEU A 431 10.86 31.69 -2.99
CA LEU A 431 10.35 30.36 -3.31
C LEU A 431 9.51 30.30 -4.60
N SER A 432 9.02 31.42 -5.17
CA SER A 432 8.15 31.41 -6.37
C SER A 432 8.90 31.30 -7.71
N LYS A 433 10.23 31.50 -7.73
CA LYS A 433 11.01 31.54 -8.98
C LYS A 433 11.46 30.16 -9.51
N HIS A 434 11.38 29.09 -8.71
CA HIS A 434 12.13 27.86 -8.94
C HIS A 434 11.32 26.65 -9.40
N PHE A 435 10.06 26.83 -9.83
CA PHE A 435 9.18 25.74 -10.27
C PHE A 435 8.62 25.90 -11.69
N ARG A 436 9.10 26.90 -12.44
CA ARG A 436 8.48 27.27 -13.73
C ARG A 436 8.69 26.24 -14.83
N SER A 437 9.73 25.42 -14.74
CA SER A 437 10.09 24.49 -15.81
C SER A 437 9.44 23.12 -15.64
N LEU A 438 8.76 22.81 -14.54
CA LEU A 438 8.04 21.53 -14.35
C LEU A 438 6.56 21.68 -14.72
N MET A 439 6.19 21.23 -15.91
CA MET A 439 4.82 21.24 -16.39
C MET A 439 4.06 19.98 -15.92
N PRO A 440 2.92 20.11 -15.20
CA PRO A 440 2.15 18.96 -14.77
C PRO A 440 1.46 18.28 -15.96
N GLU A 441 1.59 16.95 -16.06
CA GLU A 441 0.95 16.14 -17.11
C GLU A 441 -0.19 15.26 -16.60
N GLY A 442 -0.14 14.86 -15.33
CA GLY A 442 -1.15 13.95 -14.79
C GLY A 442 -1.07 13.76 -13.29
N VAL A 443 -2.22 13.46 -12.69
CA VAL A 443 -2.36 13.10 -11.27
C VAL A 443 -3.22 11.85 -11.18
N TYR A 444 -2.70 10.81 -10.55
CA TYR A 444 -3.32 9.49 -10.47
C TYR A 444 -3.50 9.09 -9.01
N ALA A 445 -4.74 8.87 -8.58
CA ALA A 445 -5.02 8.42 -7.21
C ALA A 445 -4.60 6.96 -7.02
N VAL A 446 -3.92 6.67 -5.90
CA VAL A 446 -3.44 5.34 -5.55
C VAL A 446 -3.80 5.02 -4.10
N GLY A 447 -4.42 3.87 -3.88
CA GLY A 447 -4.72 3.37 -2.55
C GLY A 447 -3.55 2.61 -1.93
N LEU A 448 -2.96 3.15 -0.85
CA LEU A 448 -1.95 2.46 -0.04
C LEU A 448 -2.59 1.65 1.11
N GLY A 449 -3.84 1.24 0.95
CA GLY A 449 -4.62 0.53 1.96
C GLY A 449 -5.44 1.47 2.83
N ARG A 450 -4.85 2.01 3.91
CA ARG A 450 -5.55 2.93 4.85
C ARG A 450 -5.32 4.41 4.54
N THR A 451 -4.35 4.71 3.69
CA THR A 451 -3.97 6.07 3.31
C THR A 451 -4.12 6.23 1.80
N ASP A 452 -4.69 7.36 1.40
CA ASP A 452 -4.68 7.78 0.01
C ASP A 452 -3.32 8.40 -0.32
N ALA A 453 -2.87 8.20 -1.56
CA ALA A 453 -1.72 8.86 -2.13
C ALA A 453 -2.01 9.18 -3.60
N PHE A 454 -1.19 10.03 -4.18
CA PHE A 454 -1.33 10.49 -5.56
C PHE A 454 0.01 10.36 -6.26
N ILE A 455 0.04 9.70 -7.41
CA ILE A 455 1.19 9.76 -8.30
C ILE A 455 1.03 11.02 -9.16
N HIS A 456 1.98 11.92 -9.07
CA HIS A 456 2.07 13.11 -9.91
C HIS A 456 3.12 12.89 -10.99
N LYS A 457 2.79 13.28 -12.22
CA LYS A 457 3.70 13.26 -13.36
C LYS A 457 3.92 14.68 -13.86
N TYR A 458 5.18 15.04 -14.06
CA TYR A 458 5.61 16.31 -14.63
C TYR A 458 6.58 16.07 -15.78
N ARG A 459 6.63 17.01 -16.72
CA ARG A 459 7.66 17.11 -17.75
C ARG A 459 8.49 18.37 -17.53
N LYS A 460 9.81 18.25 -17.60
CA LYS A 460 10.67 19.43 -17.60
C LYS A 460 10.66 20.09 -18.97
N VAL A 461 10.27 21.36 -19.04
CA VAL A 461 10.33 22.20 -20.25
C VAL A 461 11.52 23.15 -20.19
N SER A 462 11.92 23.71 -21.32
CA SER A 462 12.96 24.74 -21.34
C SER A 462 12.43 26.01 -20.66
N ALA A 463 13.25 26.64 -19.82
CA ALA A 463 12.91 27.92 -19.20
C ALA A 463 12.83 29.09 -20.23
N ALA A 464 13.33 28.88 -21.45
CA ALA A 464 13.25 29.85 -22.54
C ALA A 464 12.04 29.54 -23.44
N GLY A 465 10.89 30.13 -23.13
CA GLY A 465 9.68 30.03 -23.97
C GLY A 465 8.38 30.30 -23.22
N ASN A 466 8.22 31.50 -22.67
CA ASN A 466 6.91 32.09 -22.38
C ASN A 466 6.95 33.57 -22.70
#